data_AF-A0AAU8Q279-F1
#
_entry.id   AF-A0AAU8Q279-F1
#
_cell.length_a   1.000
_cell.length_b   1.000
_cell.length_c   1.000
_cell.angle_alpha   90.00
_cell.angle_beta   90.00
_cell.angle_gamma   90.00
#
_symmetry.space_group_name_H-M   'P 1'
#
loop_
_entity.id
_entity.type
_entity.pdbx_description
1 polymer ?
#
loop_
_entity_poly.entity_id
_entity_poly.type
_entity_poly.pdbx_seq_one_letter_code
_entity_poly.pdbx_strand_id
1 'polypeptide(L)'
;MASYLYVQTLMSIPGVGTSNHIAELEPINATECLLHRLLEVDPANTVCGAARGKTVVGMAAPPHTTVPHPESYADFPDIEASYLSSEEFEALWSEAVAKFPEIH
;
A
#
# COMPACT_ATOMS: atom_id res chain seq x y z
N MET A 1 -15.07 16.18 -2.15
CA MET A 1 -13.65 15.97 -1.87
C MET A 1 -13.51 14.52 -1.51
N ALA A 2 -12.75 13.73 -2.28
CA ALA A 2 -12.45 12.35 -1.90
C ALA A 2 -11.51 12.40 -0.69
N SER A 3 -11.86 11.71 0.39
CA SER A 3 -11.00 11.57 1.55
C SER A 3 -10.18 10.30 1.37
N TYR A 4 -8.92 10.45 0.98
CA TYR A 4 -8.00 9.32 0.89
C TYR A 4 -7.53 8.90 2.28
N LEU A 5 -7.41 7.58 2.46
CA LEU A 5 -6.73 6.95 3.58
C LEU A 5 -5.34 6.53 3.12
N TYR A 6 -4.32 6.90 3.89
CA TYR A 6 -2.96 6.43 3.68
C TYR A 6 -2.66 5.42 4.78
N VAL A 7 -2.37 4.19 4.39
CA VAL A 7 -2.24 3.08 5.35
C VAL A 7 -0.98 2.29 5.06
N GLN A 8 -0.17 2.13 6.09
CA GLN A 8 0.89 1.14 6.12
C GLN A 8 0.33 -0.17 6.66
N THR A 9 0.59 -1.26 5.97
CA THR A 9 0.14 -2.61 6.32
C THR A 9 1.35 -3.53 6.35
N LEU A 10 1.69 -4.01 7.55
CA LEU A 10 2.71 -5.02 7.77
C LEU A 10 2.02 -6.38 7.89
N MET A 11 2.37 -7.31 7.00
CA MET A 11 1.83 -8.67 7.00
C MET A 11 2.95 -9.66 7.27
N SER A 12 2.76 -10.51 8.27
CA SER A 12 3.66 -11.63 8.54
C SER A 12 3.17 -12.88 7.83
N ILE A 13 3.90 -13.33 6.79
CA ILE A 13 3.54 -14.51 6.01
C ILE A 13 4.41 -15.69 6.48
N PRO A 14 3.82 -16.71 7.15
CA PRO A 14 4.58 -17.86 7.64
C PRO A 14 5.36 -18.56 6.51
N GLY A 15 6.68 -18.66 6.68
CA GLY A 15 7.58 -19.32 5.72
C GLY A 15 8.01 -18.47 4.52
N VAL A 16 7.50 -17.24 4.36
CA VAL A 16 7.90 -16.31 3.29
C VAL A 16 8.63 -15.08 3.85
N GLY A 17 8.16 -14.54 4.97
CA GLY A 17 8.75 -13.35 5.62
C GLY A 17 7.71 -12.28 5.91
N THR A 18 8.18 -11.04 6.10
CA THR A 18 7.33 -9.87 6.34
C THR A 18 7.16 -9.06 5.06
N SER A 19 5.92 -8.71 4.72
CA SER A 19 5.57 -7.82 3.61
C SER A 19 5.12 -6.48 4.19
N ASN A 20 5.69 -5.37 3.73
CA ASN A 20 5.31 -4.03 4.18
C ASN A 20 4.77 -3.24 2.98
N HIS A 21 3.48 -2.94 3.04
CA HIS A 21 2.75 -2.24 2.00
C HIS A 21 2.29 -0.88 2.47
N ILE A 22 2.42 0.14 1.64
CA ILE A 22 1.94 1.49 1.90
C ILE A 22 0.97 1.87 0.80
N ALA A 23 -0.31 2.03 1.15
CA ALA A 23 -1.41 2.18 0.21
C ALA A 23 -2.09 3.54 0.32
N GLU A 24 -2.46 4.11 -0.83
CA GLU A 24 -3.46 5.17 -0.94
C GLU A 24 -4.81 4.54 -1.32
N LEU A 25 -5.78 4.72 -0.43
CA LEU A 25 -7.09 4.08 -0.49
C LEU A 25 -8.19 5.14 -0.51
N GLU A 26 -9.21 4.93 -1.33
CA GLU A 26 -10.45 5.72 -1.30
C GLU A 26 -11.59 4.84 -0.76
N PRO A 27 -12.16 5.15 0.40
CA PRO A 27 -13.33 4.43 0.90
C PRO A 27 -14.50 4.54 -0.07
N ILE A 28 -14.98 3.40 -0.57
CA ILE A 28 -16.16 3.34 -1.45
C ILE A 28 -17.41 2.91 -0.69
N ASN A 29 -17.25 2.20 0.43
CA ASN A 29 -18.28 1.87 1.40
C ASN A 29 -17.63 1.58 2.78
N ALA A 30 -18.42 1.13 3.75
CA ALA A 30 -17.94 0.87 5.12
C ALA A 30 -16.97 -0.32 5.24
N THR A 31 -16.87 -1.18 4.22
CA THR A 31 -16.11 -2.43 4.26
C THR A 31 -15.06 -2.55 3.16
N GLU A 32 -15.05 -1.64 2.18
CA GLU A 32 -14.18 -1.70 1.02
C GLU A 32 -13.61 -0.33 0.65
N CYS A 33 -12.38 -0.37 0.14
CA CYS A 33 -11.69 0.76 -0.45
C CYS A 33 -11.27 0.45 -1.89
N LEU A 34 -11.26 1.48 -2.72
CA LEU A 34 -10.57 1.47 -4.00
C LEU A 34 -9.08 1.78 -3.77
N LEU A 35 -8.21 0.94 -4.30
CA LEU A 35 -6.76 1.11 -4.24
C LEU A 35 -6.30 1.98 -5.42
N HIS A 36 -5.71 3.14 -5.11
CA HIS A 36 -5.23 4.10 -6.11
C HIS A 36 -3.75 3.92 -6.39
N ARG A 37 -2.95 3.90 -5.32
CA ARG A 37 -1.51 3.73 -5.35
C ARG A 37 -1.08 2.76 -4.26
N LEU A 38 -0.05 1.98 -4.54
CA LEU A 38 0.55 1.05 -3.59
C LEU A 38 2.06 1.09 -3.72
N LEU A 39 2.74 1.03 -2.59
CA LEU A 39 4.18 0.86 -2.48
C LEU A 39 4.46 -0.41 -1.71
N GLU A 40 5.46 -1.16 -2.16
CA GLU A 40 6.08 -2.23 -1.40
C GLU A 40 7.43 -1.71 -0.92
N VAL A 41 7.66 -1.80 0.39
CA VAL A 41 8.90 -1.36 1.03
C VAL A 41 9.54 -2.53 1.75
N ASP A 42 10.87 -2.58 1.75
CA ASP A 42 11.61 -3.57 2.51
C ASP A 42 11.68 -3.19 4.01
N PRO A 43 12.22 -4.06 4.88
CA PRO A 43 12.39 -3.74 6.31
C PRO A 43 13.30 -2.54 6.61
N ALA A 44 14.07 -2.05 5.62
CA ALA A 44 14.88 -0.84 5.72
C ALA A 44 14.14 0.42 5.22
N ASN A 45 12.82 0.34 4.99
CA ASN A 45 11.98 1.39 4.41
C ASN A 45 12.41 1.83 3.00
N THR A 46 13.10 0.97 2.25
CA THR A 46 13.44 1.25 0.86
C THR A 46 12.33 0.76 -0.05
N VAL A 47 11.89 1.60 -1.00
CA VAL A 47 10.85 1.21 -1.97
C VAL A 47 11.39 0.13 -2.89
N CYS A 48 10.83 -1.08 -2.84
CA CYS A 48 11.20 -2.20 -3.70
C CYS A 48 10.18 -2.46 -4.82
N GLY A 49 8.93 -2.02 -4.65
CA GLY A 49 7.89 -2.12 -5.67
C GLY A 49 6.87 -0.99 -5.58
N ALA A 50 6.14 -0.76 -6.68
CA ALA A 50 5.09 0.24 -6.76
C ALA A 50 3.99 -0.18 -7.73
N ALA A 51 2.75 0.22 -7.45
CA ALA A 51 1.61 0.04 -8.33
C ALA A 51 0.73 1.29 -8.38
N ARG A 52 0.20 1.58 -9.56
CA ARG A 52 -0.80 2.63 -9.81
C ARG A 52 -1.73 2.19 -10.93
N GLY A 53 -3.00 2.00 -10.60
CA GLY A 53 -4.00 1.50 -11.55
C GLY A 53 -3.58 0.16 -12.16
N LYS A 54 -3.25 0.15 -13.45
CA LYS A 54 -2.82 -1.06 -14.18
C LYS A 54 -1.30 -1.24 -14.26
N THR A 55 -0.53 -0.23 -13.86
CA THR A 55 0.93 -0.28 -13.90
C THR A 55 1.45 -0.83 -12.58
N VAL A 56 2.29 -1.85 -12.65
CA VAL A 56 2.90 -2.52 -11.50
C VAL A 56 4.37 -2.78 -11.80
N VAL A 57 5.24 -2.47 -10.84
CA VAL A 57 6.70 -2.59 -10.97
C VAL A 57 7.27 -3.15 -9.68
N GLY A 58 8.21 -4.09 -9.77
CA GLY A 58 8.95 -4.60 -8.61
C GLY A 58 8.16 -5.45 -7.62
N MET A 59 6.85 -5.61 -7.80
CA MET A 59 5.99 -6.44 -6.95
C MET A 59 5.87 -7.87 -7.47
N ALA A 60 5.75 -8.84 -6.56
CA ALA A 60 5.60 -10.25 -6.90
C ALA A 60 4.29 -10.57 -7.64
N ALA A 61 3.23 -9.82 -7.36
CA ALA A 61 1.93 -9.93 -8.01
C ALA A 61 1.24 -8.56 -8.08
N PRO A 62 0.38 -8.32 -9.08
CA PRO A 62 -0.41 -7.09 -9.14
C PRO A 62 -1.42 -7.05 -7.97
N PRO A 63 -1.59 -5.89 -7.32
CA PRO A 63 -2.57 -5.75 -6.25
C PRO A 63 -4.01 -5.79 -6.78
N HIS A 64 -4.94 -6.12 -5.91
CA HIS A 64 -6.36 -5.98 -6.20
C HIS A 64 -6.75 -4.49 -6.25
N THR A 65 -7.61 -4.14 -7.20
CA THR A 65 -8.14 -2.77 -7.32
C THR A 65 -9.09 -2.40 -6.20
N THR A 66 -9.78 -3.38 -5.62
CA THR A 66 -10.67 -3.21 -4.48
C THR A 66 -10.14 -4.07 -3.35
N VAL A 67 -9.97 -3.46 -2.18
CA VAL A 67 -9.43 -4.11 -0.98
C VAL A 67 -10.37 -3.90 0.20
N PRO A 68 -10.34 -4.77 1.23
CA PRO A 68 -11.13 -4.54 2.43
C PRO A 68 -10.69 -3.26 3.13
N HIS A 69 -11.63 -2.60 3.82
CA HIS A 69 -11.36 -1.37 4.57
C HIS A 69 -10.31 -1.62 5.66
N PRO A 70 -9.32 -0.74 5.87
CA PRO A 70 -8.25 -0.92 6.85
C PRO A 70 -8.72 -1.22 8.28
N GLU A 71 -9.91 -0.74 8.66
CA GLU A 71 -10.52 -1.05 9.96
C GLU A 71 -10.81 -2.54 10.14
N SER A 72 -11.05 -3.28 9.06
CA SER A 72 -11.22 -4.73 9.11
C SER A 72 -9.90 -5.49 9.32
N TYR A 73 -8.75 -4.85 9.10
CA TYR A 73 -7.45 -5.51 9.25
C TYR A 73 -7.13 -5.84 10.72
N ALA A 74 -7.73 -5.12 11.67
CA ALA A 74 -7.61 -5.40 13.10
C ALA A 74 -8.16 -6.78 13.51
N ASP A 75 -9.01 -7.39 12.68
CA ASP A 75 -9.55 -8.73 12.91
C ASP A 75 -8.54 -9.84 12.56
N PHE A 76 -7.41 -9.50 11.94
CA PHE A 76 -6.39 -10.45 11.50
C PHE A 76 -5.12 -10.33 12.36
N PRO A 77 -4.76 -11.36 13.16
CA PRO A 77 -3.62 -11.28 14.08
C PRO A 77 -2.25 -11.19 13.38
N ASP A 78 -2.19 -11.57 12.10
CA ASP A 78 -0.95 -11.56 11.30
C ASP A 78 -0.78 -10.26 10.49
N ILE A 79 -1.69 -9.29 10.67
CA ILE A 79 -1.71 -8.01 9.96
C ILE A 79 -1.68 -6.87 10.97
N GLU A 80 -0.68 -6.00 10.85
CA GLU A 80 -0.63 -4.72 11.56
C GLU A 80 -0.87 -3.60 10.56
N ALA A 81 -1.84 -2.73 10.84
CA ALA A 81 -2.15 -1.58 10.01
C ALA A 81 -2.03 -0.28 10.79
N SER A 82 -1.33 0.71 10.23
CA SER A 82 -1.20 2.05 10.80
C SER A 82 -1.53 3.11 9.75
N TYR A 83 -2.18 4.19 10.19
CA TYR A 83 -2.44 5.32 9.33
C TYR A 83 -1.20 6.20 9.21
N LEU A 84 -0.97 6.69 7.99
CA LEU A 84 0.06 7.65 7.65
C LEU A 84 -0.58 8.99 7.27
N SER A 85 0.21 10.06 7.34
CA SER A 85 -0.16 11.32 6.71
C SER A 85 0.00 11.24 5.18
N SER A 86 -0.72 12.11 4.46
CA SER A 86 -0.53 12.26 3.02
C SER A 86 0.90 12.69 2.67
N GLU A 87 1.54 13.50 3.51
CA GLU A 87 2.90 14.00 3.28
C GLU A 87 3.93 12.88 3.33
N GLU A 88 3.83 11.98 4.31
CA GLU A 88 4.69 10.78 4.42
C GLU A 88 4.51 9.88 3.20
N PHE A 89 3.27 9.68 2.75
CA PHE A 89 2.99 8.89 1.56
C PHE A 89 3.63 9.51 0.31
N GLU A 90 3.43 10.81 0.07
CA GLU A 90 3.95 11.47 -1.13
C GLU A 90 5.49 11.52 -1.17
N ALA A 91 6.14 11.60 -0.01
CA ALA A 91 7.60 11.51 0.07
C ALA A 91 8.11 10.16 -0.47
N LEU A 92 7.50 9.05 -0.04
CA LEU A 92 7.83 7.71 -0.52
C LEU A 92 7.41 7.49 -1.98
N TRP A 93 6.27 8.05 -2.38
CA TRP A 93 5.81 7.98 -3.76
C TRP A 93 6.76 8.70 -4.73
N SER A 94 7.30 9.85 -4.33
CA SER A 94 8.32 10.57 -5.10
C SER A 94 9.60 9.73 -5.30
N GLU A 95 10.04 9.02 -4.26
CA GLU A 95 11.15 8.05 -4.38
C GLU A 95 10.81 6.94 -5.38
N ALA A 96 9.60 6.39 -5.30
CA ALA A 96 9.12 5.35 -6.20
C ALA A 96 9.10 5.82 -7.66
N VAL A 97 8.63 7.04 -7.93
CA VAL A 97 8.62 7.63 -9.28
C VAL A 97 10.04 7.87 -9.80
N ALA A 98 10.96 8.31 -8.94
CA ALA A 98 12.36 8.49 -9.31
C ALA A 98 13.06 7.15 -9.63
N LYS A 99 12.72 6.09 -8.89
CA LYS A 99 13.27 4.74 -9.06
C LYS A 99 12.63 3.97 -10.21
N PHE A 100 11.33 4.15 -10.41
CA PHE A 100 10.50 3.49 -11.40
C PHE A 100 9.80 4.53 -12.26
N PRO A 101 10.50 5.10 -13.28
CA PRO A 101 9.95 6.15 -14.13
C PRO A 101 8.84 5.66 -15.05
N GLU A 102 8.18 4.54 -14.81
CA GLU A 102 7.00 4.06 -15.55
C GLU A 102 5.71 4.17 -14.72
N ILE A 103 5.82 4.52 -13.43
CA ILE A 103 4.71 4.65 -12.47
C ILE A 103 4.13 6.10 -12.39
N HIS A 104 4.63 7.02 -13.24
CA HIS A 104 4.30 8.45 -13.24
C HIS A 104 2.89 8.80 -13.76
#